data_AF-A0A7S0WLT6-F1
#
_entry.id   AF-A0A7S0WLT6-F1
#
_cell.length_a   1.000
_cell.length_b   1.000
_cell.length_c   1.000
_cell.angle_alpha   90.00
_cell.angle_beta   90.00
_cell.angle_gamma   90.00
#
_symmetry.space_group_name_H-M   'P 1'
#
loop_
_entity.id
_entity.type
_entity.pdbx_description
1 polymer ?
#
loop_
_entity_poly.entity_id
_entity_poly.type
_entity_poly.pdbx_seq_one_letter_code
_entity_poly.pdbx_strand_id
1 'polypeptide(L)'
;DLVLATDMKQHFAIVSHFTTVHRLTAMGTGTPSLASADPRARKSDSGGSSNSAATCGMGDEAQIVIPLDENERLLSLQMALKCADLGHTTAALPVHLKWVACLEEEFFRQGDREKALGLPVSPLMDRDSGGITVSQPGFFNVVALPLYTALAAHFPHCAPMLAAVKDNLAMWVAKEAAAKGEQH
;
A
#
# COMPACT_ATOMS: atom_id res chain seq x y z
N ASP A 1 -19.39 -4.18 0.34
CA ASP A 1 -18.49 -3.28 -0.40
C ASP A 1 -17.00 -3.51 -0.12
N LEU A 2 -16.55 -3.56 1.14
CA LEU A 2 -15.12 -3.76 1.44
C LEU A 2 -14.57 -5.11 0.94
N VAL A 3 -15.29 -6.23 1.13
CA VAL A 3 -14.85 -7.53 0.61
C VAL A 3 -14.73 -7.53 -0.93
N LEU A 4 -15.64 -6.85 -1.63
CA LEU A 4 -15.57 -6.73 -3.09
C LEU A 4 -14.38 -5.85 -3.53
N ALA A 5 -13.91 -4.97 -2.66
CA ALA A 5 -12.74 -4.16 -2.93
C ALA A 5 -11.43 -4.96 -2.92
N THR A 6 -11.39 -6.20 -2.46
CA THR A 6 -10.19 -7.04 -2.63
C THR A 6 -10.10 -7.64 -4.03
N ASP A 7 -11.19 -7.67 -4.81
CA ASP A 7 -11.16 -8.15 -6.20
C ASP A 7 -10.16 -7.34 -7.04
N MET A 8 -9.25 -8.07 -7.71
CA MET A 8 -8.25 -7.50 -8.60
C MET A 8 -8.85 -6.87 -9.86
N LYS A 9 -10.05 -7.28 -10.28
CA LYS A 9 -10.78 -6.61 -11.37
C LYS A 9 -11.15 -5.17 -11.03
N GLN A 10 -11.39 -4.89 -9.74
CA GLN A 10 -11.70 -3.55 -9.25
C GLN A 10 -10.44 -2.74 -8.90
N HIS A 11 -9.24 -3.34 -8.96
CA HIS A 11 -8.00 -2.72 -8.52
C HIS A 11 -7.75 -1.36 -9.17
N PHE A 12 -7.70 -1.32 -10.50
CA PHE A 12 -7.39 -0.10 -11.23
C PHE A 12 -8.47 0.97 -11.08
N ALA A 13 -9.74 0.57 -11.01
CA ALA A 13 -10.85 1.50 -10.81
C ALA A 13 -10.74 2.20 -9.45
N ILE A 14 -10.49 1.43 -8.38
CA ILE A 14 -10.36 1.97 -7.01
C ILE A 14 -9.13 2.88 -6.89
N VAL A 15 -7.96 2.45 -7.39
CA VAL A 15 -6.73 3.26 -7.31
C VAL A 15 -6.85 4.56 -8.12
N SER A 16 -7.45 4.50 -9.31
CA SER A 16 -7.70 5.68 -10.15
C SER A 16 -8.70 6.65 -9.50
N HIS A 17 -9.79 6.12 -8.94
CA HIS A 17 -10.79 6.91 -8.23
C HIS A 17 -10.19 7.63 -7.03
N PHE A 18 -9.43 6.93 -6.19
CA PHE A 18 -8.73 7.50 -5.03
C PHE A 18 -7.78 8.63 -5.44
N THR A 19 -6.94 8.39 -6.45
CA THR A 19 -5.99 9.40 -6.95
C THR A 19 -6.72 10.64 -7.48
N THR A 20 -7.86 10.46 -8.15
CA THR A 20 -8.64 11.56 -8.72
C THR A 20 -9.29 12.40 -7.64
N VAL A 21 -9.96 11.77 -6.67
CA VAL A 21 -10.63 12.47 -5.56
C VAL A 21 -9.63 13.31 -4.77
N HIS A 22 -8.51 12.72 -4.36
CA HIS A 22 -7.53 13.45 -3.54
C HIS A 22 -6.75 14.52 -4.33
N ARG A 23 -6.57 14.36 -5.65
CA ARG A 23 -6.00 15.43 -6.49
C ARG A 23 -6.94 16.63 -6.58
N LEU A 24 -8.24 16.40 -6.78
CA LEU A 24 -9.24 17.48 -6.82
C LEU A 24 -9.36 18.18 -5.46
N THR A 25 -9.33 17.44 -4.36
CA THR A 25 -9.32 18.00 -3.01
C THR A 25 -8.10 18.89 -2.76
N ALA A 26 -6.91 18.49 -3.22
CA ALA A 26 -5.70 19.31 -3.11
C ALA A 26 -5.75 20.59 -3.95
N MET A 27 -6.51 20.60 -5.05
CA MET A 27 -6.69 21.79 -5.91
C MET A 27 -7.81 22.73 -5.41
N GLY A 28 -8.81 22.19 -4.71
CA GLY A 28 -9.97 22.94 -4.21
C GLY A 28 -9.80 23.57 -2.82
N THR A 29 -8.80 23.13 -2.04
CA THR A 29 -8.57 23.62 -0.67
C THR A 29 -7.58 24.79 -0.65
N GLY A 30 -8.09 25.98 -1.00
CA GLY A 30 -7.63 27.19 -0.32
C GLY A 30 -8.02 27.07 1.15
N THR A 31 -7.04 27.14 2.05
CA THR A 31 -7.18 26.98 3.50
C THR A 31 -8.43 27.66 4.09
N PRO A 32 -9.36 26.94 4.74
CA PRO A 32 -10.24 27.57 5.71
C PRO A 32 -9.47 27.65 7.03
N SER A 33 -8.80 28.78 7.26
CA SER A 33 -8.34 29.16 8.59
C SER A 33 -9.58 29.48 9.43
N LEU A 34 -10.04 28.52 10.23
CA LEU A 34 -11.04 28.77 11.25
C LEU A 34 -10.31 29.22 12.53
N ALA A 35 -10.00 30.51 12.60
CA ALA A 35 -9.67 31.16 13.85
C ALA A 35 -10.94 31.20 14.73
N SER A 36 -11.02 30.31 15.72
CA SER A 36 -12.00 30.42 16.80
C SER A 36 -11.52 31.45 17.82
N ALA A 37 -12.04 32.67 17.68
CA ALA A 37 -11.95 33.69 18.72
C ALA A 37 -13.00 33.40 19.80
N ASP A 38 -12.56 33.18 21.04
CA ASP A 38 -13.40 33.37 22.23
C ASP A 38 -12.61 34.14 23.31
N PRO A 39 -12.96 35.41 23.61
CA PRO A 39 -12.24 36.22 24.57
C PRO A 39 -13.03 36.31 25.88
N ARG A 40 -12.92 35.34 26.79
CA ARG A 40 -13.42 35.49 28.18
C ARG A 40 -12.91 34.40 29.14
N ALA A 41 -11.74 34.62 29.74
CA ALA A 41 -11.46 34.15 31.11
C ALA A 41 -10.28 34.92 31.71
N ARG A 42 -10.47 35.50 32.90
CA ARG A 42 -9.54 36.38 33.61
C ARG A 42 -9.13 35.75 34.95
N LYS A 43 -7.80 35.59 35.13
CA LYS A 43 -6.93 35.70 36.33
C LYS A 43 -6.87 34.65 37.48
N SER A 44 -5.61 34.51 37.93
CA SER A 44 -5.03 34.26 39.30
C SER A 44 -4.99 32.81 39.80
N ASP A 45 -4.00 32.30 40.54
CA ASP A 45 -2.65 32.73 40.97
C ASP A 45 -1.89 31.49 41.55
N SER A 46 -0.55 31.53 41.52
CA SER A 46 0.46 30.90 42.41
C SER A 46 0.40 29.45 42.93
N GLY A 47 1.53 28.72 42.79
CA GLY A 47 2.13 27.91 43.88
C GLY A 47 2.65 26.48 43.59
N GLY A 48 3.98 26.31 43.50
CA GLY A 48 4.70 25.25 44.25
C GLY A 48 5.04 23.87 43.62
N SER A 49 6.30 23.75 43.17
CA SER A 49 7.28 22.65 43.30
C SER A 49 7.00 21.17 42.90
N SER A 50 7.79 20.78 41.89
CA SER A 50 8.61 19.55 41.75
C SER A 50 7.96 18.16 41.84
N ASN A 51 8.00 17.44 40.71
CA ASN A 51 8.74 16.17 40.64
C ASN A 51 9.21 15.91 39.21
N SER A 52 10.51 15.60 39.07
CA SER A 52 11.13 15.13 37.82
C SER A 52 10.66 13.71 37.56
N ALA A 53 9.91 13.52 36.48
CA ALA A 53 9.72 12.23 35.84
C ALA A 53 9.72 12.47 34.33
N ALA A 54 10.73 11.89 33.68
CA ALA A 54 10.94 11.74 32.25
C ALA A 54 9.88 12.39 31.33
N THR A 55 10.23 13.54 30.77
CA THR A 55 9.58 14.06 29.56
C THR A 55 9.93 13.12 28.41
N CYS A 56 9.08 12.11 28.19
CA CYS A 56 8.96 11.50 26.88
C CYS A 56 8.43 12.59 25.95
N GLY A 57 9.27 13.01 25.01
CA GLY A 57 8.94 14.06 24.04
C GLY A 57 7.65 13.72 23.31
N MET A 58 6.58 14.43 23.63
CA MET A 58 5.41 14.59 22.77
C MET A 58 5.89 15.40 21.57
N GLY A 59 6.21 14.71 20.49
CA GLY A 59 6.80 15.30 19.29
C GLY A 59 6.37 14.56 18.04
N ASP A 60 5.07 14.45 17.83
CA ASP A 60 4.39 14.75 16.56
C ASP A 60 2.89 14.65 16.86
N GLU A 61 2.17 15.78 16.85
CA GLU A 61 0.71 15.74 16.78
C GLU A 61 0.38 15.16 15.40
N ALA A 62 0.26 13.83 15.32
CA ALA A 62 -0.08 13.13 14.09
C ALA A 62 -1.38 13.74 13.58
N GLN A 63 -1.29 14.57 12.53
CA GLN A 63 -2.46 15.18 11.92
C GLN A 63 -3.40 14.05 11.47
N ILE A 64 -4.48 13.85 12.23
CA ILE A 64 -5.51 12.88 11.92
C ILE A 64 -6.19 13.37 10.65
N VAL A 65 -6.04 12.63 9.55
CA VAL A 65 -6.75 12.91 8.31
C VAL A 65 -8.24 12.62 8.55
N ILE A 66 -9.05 13.68 8.58
CA ILE A 66 -10.50 13.57 8.73
C ILE A 66 -11.10 13.48 7.31
N PRO A 67 -11.86 12.42 6.98
CA PRO A 67 -12.55 12.34 5.70
C PRO A 67 -13.56 13.50 5.56
N LEU A 68 -13.61 14.09 4.36
CA LEU A 68 -14.56 15.12 3.95
C LEU A 68 -16.00 14.60 3.95
N ASP A 69 -16.19 13.35 3.53
CA ASP A 69 -17.49 12.69 3.49
C ASP A 69 -17.41 11.17 3.67
N GLU A 70 -18.58 10.52 3.64
CA GLU A 70 -18.72 9.06 3.74
C GLU A 70 -18.04 8.31 2.60
N ASN A 71 -18.07 8.88 1.39
CA ASN A 71 -17.54 8.24 0.19
C ASN A 71 -16.00 8.23 0.21
N GLU A 72 -15.38 9.34 0.58
CA GLU A 72 -13.94 9.43 0.77
C GLU A 72 -13.48 8.51 1.90
N ARG A 73 -14.25 8.41 3.00
CA ARG A 73 -13.95 7.46 4.08
C ARG A 73 -13.98 6.02 3.57
N LEU A 74 -15.03 5.63 2.86
CA LEU A 74 -15.15 4.28 2.30
C LEU A 74 -14.02 3.98 1.31
N LEU A 75 -13.71 4.92 0.42
CA LEU A 75 -12.64 4.78 -0.57
C LEU A 75 -11.25 4.64 0.09
N SER A 76 -11.00 5.39 1.16
CA SER A 76 -9.78 5.29 1.97
C SER A 76 -9.66 3.90 2.62
N LEU A 77 -10.76 3.36 3.16
CA LEU A 77 -10.79 2.01 3.73
C LEU A 77 -10.59 0.93 2.66
N GLN A 78 -11.14 1.12 1.45
CA GLN A 78 -10.91 0.22 0.32
C GLN A 78 -9.43 0.20 -0.10
N MET A 79 -8.79 1.37 -0.15
CA MET A 79 -7.35 1.48 -0.42
C MET A 79 -6.50 0.80 0.66
N ALA A 80 -6.81 1.02 1.93
CA ALA A 80 -6.12 0.37 3.04
C ALA A 80 -6.25 -1.16 2.96
N LEU A 81 -7.45 -1.67 2.64
CA LEU A 81 -7.69 -3.09 2.50
C LEU A 81 -6.93 -3.69 1.30
N LYS A 82 -6.85 -2.98 0.16
CA LYS A 82 -6.03 -3.41 -0.98
C LYS A 82 -4.54 -3.48 -0.63
N CYS A 83 -4.05 -2.52 0.16
CA CYS A 83 -2.67 -2.55 0.63
C CYS A 83 -2.43 -3.73 1.58
N ALA A 84 -3.38 -4.04 2.46
CA ALA A 84 -3.29 -5.20 3.33
C ALA A 84 -3.27 -6.52 2.54
N ASP A 85 -4.11 -6.65 1.52
CA ASP A 85 -4.19 -7.83 0.64
C ASP A 85 -2.88 -8.06 -0.14
N LEU A 86 -2.24 -6.98 -0.59
CA LEU A 86 -0.93 -7.01 -1.25
C LEU A 86 0.24 -6.77 -0.29
N GLY A 87 0.03 -6.97 1.02
CA GLY A 87 0.98 -6.56 2.06
C GLY A 87 2.35 -7.24 1.96
N HIS A 88 2.40 -8.46 1.39
CA HIS A 88 3.66 -9.19 1.18
C HIS A 88 4.67 -8.43 0.31
N THR A 89 4.22 -7.49 -0.53
CA THR A 89 5.09 -6.64 -1.37
C THR A 89 5.86 -5.59 -0.56
N THR A 90 5.40 -5.28 0.66
CA THR A 90 6.04 -4.35 1.61
C THR A 90 6.82 -5.08 2.70
N ALA A 91 6.71 -6.41 2.77
CA ALA A 91 7.34 -7.20 3.81
C ALA A 91 8.87 -7.26 3.60
N ALA A 92 9.58 -7.58 4.68
CA ALA A 92 11.02 -7.89 4.61
C ALA A 92 11.27 -8.98 3.56
N LEU A 93 12.36 -8.84 2.80
CA LEU A 93 12.66 -9.68 1.65
C LEU A 93 12.50 -11.20 1.89
N PRO A 94 12.99 -11.80 3.00
CA PRO A 94 12.80 -13.24 3.25
C PRO A 94 11.33 -13.65 3.36
N VAL A 95 10.49 -12.78 3.93
CA VAL A 95 9.05 -13.00 4.07
C VAL A 95 8.37 -12.84 2.72
N HIS A 96 8.70 -11.80 1.97
CA HIS A 96 8.19 -11.57 0.62
C HIS A 96 8.44 -12.79 -0.29
N LEU A 97 9.68 -13.28 -0.34
CA LEU A 97 10.06 -14.43 -1.16
C LEU A 97 9.31 -15.71 -0.77
N LYS A 98 9.08 -15.93 0.54
CA LYS A 98 8.30 -17.07 1.01
C LYS A 98 6.86 -17.00 0.51
N TRP A 99 6.23 -15.83 0.55
CA TRP A 99 4.88 -15.64 0.01
C TRP A 99 4.82 -15.88 -1.50
N VAL A 100 5.79 -15.36 -2.25
CA VAL A 100 5.86 -15.58 -3.71
C VAL A 100 6.00 -17.08 -4.01
N ALA A 101 6.87 -17.81 -3.29
CA ALA A 101 7.00 -19.25 -3.48
C ALA A 101 5.70 -20.03 -3.18
N CYS A 102 4.96 -19.64 -2.13
CA CYS A 102 3.66 -20.23 -1.82
C CYS A 102 2.62 -19.97 -2.91
N LEU A 103 2.55 -18.74 -3.42
CA LEU A 103 1.65 -18.35 -4.52
C LEU A 103 1.99 -19.11 -5.82
N GLU A 104 3.27 -19.28 -6.11
CA GLU A 104 3.74 -20.00 -7.29
C GLU A 104 3.32 -21.47 -7.26
N GLU A 105 3.52 -22.12 -6.11
CA GLU A 105 3.09 -23.50 -5.90
C GLU A 105 1.56 -23.65 -6.01
N GLU A 106 0.79 -22.68 -5.51
CA GLU A 106 -0.67 -22.68 -5.66
C GLU A 106 -1.08 -22.58 -7.14
N PHE A 107 -0.43 -21.69 -7.90
CA PHE A 107 -0.69 -21.52 -9.33
C PHE A 107 -0.34 -22.76 -10.12
N PHE A 108 0.78 -23.40 -9.82
CA PHE A 108 1.16 -24.67 -10.45
C PHE A 108 0.17 -25.79 -10.16
N ARG A 109 -0.35 -25.89 -8.93
CA ARG A 109 -1.40 -26.87 -8.63
C ARG A 109 -2.68 -26.62 -9.41
N GLN A 110 -3.05 -25.37 -9.64
CA GLN A 110 -4.17 -25.05 -10.51
C GLN A 110 -3.89 -25.49 -11.95
N GLY A 111 -2.72 -25.16 -12.50
CA GLY A 111 -2.34 -25.55 -13.86
C GLY A 111 -2.29 -27.07 -14.05
N ASP A 112 -1.77 -27.83 -13.08
CA ASP A 112 -1.78 -29.30 -13.12
C ASP A 112 -3.21 -29.85 -13.16
N ARG A 113 -4.13 -29.22 -12.41
CA ARG A 113 -5.54 -29.61 -12.40
C ARG A 113 -6.22 -29.27 -13.74
N GLU A 114 -5.91 -28.13 -14.34
CA GLU A 114 -6.37 -27.77 -15.67
C GLU A 114 -5.88 -28.78 -16.72
N LYS A 115 -4.58 -29.14 -16.70
CA LYS A 115 -4.00 -30.19 -17.56
C LYS A 115 -4.72 -31.53 -17.39
N ALA A 116 -4.94 -31.96 -16.14
CA ALA A 116 -5.60 -33.23 -15.84
C ALA A 116 -7.07 -33.29 -16.31
N LEU A 117 -7.75 -32.14 -16.38
CA LEU A 117 -9.11 -32.01 -16.89
C LEU A 117 -9.17 -31.80 -18.41
N GLY A 118 -8.02 -31.75 -19.10
CA GLY A 118 -7.96 -31.46 -20.54
C GLY A 118 -8.31 -30.02 -20.89
N LEU A 119 -8.21 -29.09 -19.92
CA LEU A 119 -8.44 -27.67 -20.13
C LEU A 119 -7.15 -26.97 -20.59
N PRO A 120 -7.24 -25.85 -21.34
CA PRO A 120 -6.10 -24.98 -21.56
C PRO A 120 -5.53 -24.49 -20.22
N VAL A 121 -4.21 -24.60 -20.06
CA VAL A 121 -3.53 -24.13 -18.84
C VAL A 121 -3.51 -22.61 -18.84
N SER A 122 -3.94 -22.05 -17.71
CA SER A 122 -3.97 -20.62 -17.49
C SER A 122 -2.54 -20.03 -17.53
N PRO A 123 -2.38 -18.78 -17.98
CA PRO A 123 -1.07 -18.11 -17.99
C PRO A 123 -0.41 -18.13 -16.60
N LEU A 124 0.92 -18.29 -16.57
CA LEU A 124 1.76 -18.35 -15.35
C LEU A 124 1.52 -19.58 -14.46
N MET A 125 0.56 -20.45 -14.78
CA MET A 125 0.23 -21.64 -14.01
C MET A 125 0.93 -22.91 -14.51
N ASP A 126 1.72 -22.79 -15.57
CA ASP A 126 2.51 -23.90 -16.07
C ASP A 126 3.91 -23.92 -15.45
N ARG A 127 4.19 -24.95 -14.64
CA ARG A 127 5.49 -25.23 -14.02
C ARG A 127 6.64 -25.40 -15.02
N ASP A 128 6.33 -25.69 -16.28
CA ASP A 128 7.30 -25.85 -17.35
C ASP A 128 7.70 -24.51 -18.00
N SER A 129 7.07 -23.38 -17.62
CA SER A 129 7.16 -22.07 -18.30
C SER A 129 7.67 -20.90 -17.43
N GLY A 130 8.34 -21.18 -16.31
CA GLY A 130 9.00 -20.16 -15.47
C GLY A 130 8.11 -19.48 -14.41
N GLY A 131 6.80 -19.75 -14.41
CA GLY A 131 5.87 -19.43 -13.32
C GLY A 131 5.64 -17.94 -13.04
N ILE A 132 5.18 -17.61 -11.83
CA ILE A 132 4.92 -16.23 -11.45
C ILE A 132 6.20 -15.46 -11.14
N THR A 133 7.30 -16.15 -10.86
CA THR A 133 8.60 -15.54 -10.55
C THR A 133 9.06 -14.61 -11.66
N VAL A 134 8.89 -15.01 -12.93
CA VAL A 134 9.27 -14.17 -14.08
C VAL A 134 8.36 -12.95 -14.26
N SER A 135 7.13 -13.00 -13.75
CA SER A 135 6.18 -11.89 -13.82
C SER A 135 6.32 -10.86 -12.69
N GLN A 136 7.15 -11.11 -11.67
CA GLN A 136 7.25 -10.23 -10.50
C GLN A 136 7.63 -8.78 -10.85
N PRO A 137 8.64 -8.50 -11.71
CA PRO A 137 8.94 -7.12 -12.10
C PRO A 137 7.72 -6.41 -12.73
N GLY A 138 6.98 -7.11 -13.59
CA GLY A 138 5.77 -6.58 -14.23
C GLY A 138 4.64 -6.32 -13.22
N PHE A 139 4.40 -7.28 -12.32
CA PHE A 139 3.39 -7.15 -11.26
C PHE A 139 3.67 -5.94 -10.36
N PHE A 140 4.91 -5.76 -9.91
CA PHE A 140 5.27 -4.61 -9.10
C PHE A 140 5.06 -3.28 -9.84
N ASN A 141 5.49 -3.17 -11.10
CA ASN A 141 5.36 -1.95 -11.88
C ASN A 141 3.91 -1.58 -12.20
N VAL A 142 3.07 -2.58 -12.48
CA VAL A 142 1.69 -2.36 -12.94
C VAL A 142 0.68 -2.30 -11.79
N VAL A 143 0.92 -3.03 -10.70
CA VAL A 143 -0.06 -3.22 -9.61
C VAL A 143 0.43 -2.59 -8.31
N ALA A 144 1.54 -3.08 -7.75
CA ALA A 144 1.96 -2.69 -6.40
C ALA A 144 2.41 -1.23 -6.35
N LEU A 145 3.31 -0.81 -7.24
CA LEU A 145 3.91 0.52 -7.20
C LEU A 145 2.86 1.64 -7.37
N PRO A 146 1.90 1.57 -8.31
CA PRO A 146 0.82 2.57 -8.40
C PRO A 146 -0.04 2.62 -7.14
N LEU A 147 -0.39 1.47 -6.55
CA LEU A 147 -1.19 1.38 -5.32
C LEU A 147 -0.51 2.12 -4.15
N TYR A 148 0.74 1.77 -3.85
CA TYR A 148 1.47 2.36 -2.72
C TYR A 148 1.91 3.80 -2.99
N THR A 149 2.12 4.18 -4.26
CA THR A 149 2.38 5.58 -4.63
C THR A 149 1.16 6.45 -4.35
N ALA A 150 -0.04 5.99 -4.76
CA ALA A 150 -1.28 6.69 -4.47
C ALA A 150 -1.51 6.81 -2.95
N LEU A 151 -1.34 5.72 -2.20
CA LEU A 151 -1.47 5.71 -0.74
C LEU A 151 -0.53 6.72 -0.07
N ALA A 152 0.78 6.65 -0.36
CA ALA A 152 1.77 7.49 0.29
C ALA A 152 1.66 8.97 -0.08
N ALA A 153 1.10 9.29 -1.26
CA ALA A 153 0.84 10.67 -1.65
C ALA A 153 -0.23 11.34 -0.79
N HIS A 154 -1.22 10.58 -0.30
CA HIS A 154 -2.27 11.11 0.56
C HIS A 154 -2.04 10.85 2.06
N PHE A 155 -1.36 9.75 2.40
CA PHE A 155 -0.98 9.38 3.77
C PHE A 155 0.54 9.32 3.89
N PRO A 156 1.22 10.45 4.20
CA PRO A 156 2.68 10.52 4.22
C PRO A 156 3.34 9.54 5.19
N HIS A 157 2.67 9.20 6.28
CA HIS A 157 3.13 8.20 7.26
C HIS A 157 3.24 6.78 6.65
N CYS A 158 2.62 6.53 5.50
CA CYS A 158 2.77 5.28 4.74
C CYS A 158 3.98 5.27 3.80
N ALA A 159 4.79 6.34 3.74
CA ALA A 159 5.99 6.40 2.91
C ALA A 159 6.97 5.22 3.11
N PRO A 160 7.18 4.67 4.33
CA PRO A 160 8.00 3.48 4.52
C PRO A 160 7.50 2.25 3.74
N MET A 161 6.19 2.11 3.55
CA MET A 161 5.60 1.01 2.77
C MET A 161 5.94 1.14 1.29
N LEU A 162 5.89 2.36 0.74
CA LEU A 162 6.31 2.63 -0.63
C LEU A 162 7.82 2.38 -0.81
N ALA A 163 8.65 2.74 0.16
CA ALA A 163 10.08 2.45 0.13
C ALA A 163 10.34 0.93 0.07
N ALA A 164 9.69 0.15 0.95
CA ALA A 164 9.83 -1.31 0.96
C ALA A 164 9.39 -1.97 -0.37
N VAL A 165 8.35 -1.47 -1.02
CA VAL A 165 7.90 -1.94 -2.34
C VAL A 165 8.97 -1.67 -3.40
N LYS A 166 9.60 -0.49 -3.37
CA LYS A 166 10.70 -0.14 -4.28
C LYS A 166 11.94 -1.01 -4.04
N ASP A 167 12.26 -1.31 -2.79
CA ASP A 167 13.39 -2.18 -2.44
C ASP A 167 13.19 -3.61 -2.96
N ASN A 168 11.99 -4.18 -2.75
CA ASN A 168 11.64 -5.50 -3.30
C ASN A 168 11.62 -5.51 -4.84
N LEU A 169 11.12 -4.44 -5.47
CA LEU A 169 11.19 -4.30 -6.94
C LEU A 169 12.64 -4.23 -7.45
N ALA A 170 13.51 -3.47 -6.79
CA ALA A 170 14.91 -3.36 -7.17
C ALA A 170 15.62 -4.73 -7.14
N MET A 171 15.32 -5.55 -6.14
CA MET A 171 15.80 -6.93 -6.07
C MET A 171 15.33 -7.76 -7.28
N TRP A 172 14.04 -7.68 -7.65
CA TRP A 172 13.51 -8.40 -8.80
C TRP A 172 14.15 -7.98 -10.13
N VAL A 173 14.33 -6.67 -10.34
CA VAL A 173 15.00 -6.13 -11.52
C VAL A 173 16.46 -6.58 -11.58
N ALA A 174 17.18 -6.56 -10.45
CA ALA A 174 18.55 -7.04 -10.38
C ALA A 174 18.65 -8.54 -10.69
N LYS A 175 17.70 -9.36 -10.18
CA LYS A 175 17.63 -10.79 -10.46
C LYS A 175 17.37 -11.07 -11.95
N GLU A 176 16.47 -10.30 -12.57
CA GLU A 176 16.19 -10.40 -14.01
C GLU A 176 17.41 -10.01 -14.87
N ALA A 177 18.12 -8.95 -14.49
CA ALA A 177 19.33 -8.51 -15.17
C ALA A 177 20.47 -9.55 -15.07
N ALA A 178 20.67 -10.15 -13.90
CA ALA A 178 21.65 -11.22 -13.70
C ALA A 178 21.34 -12.44 -14.58
N ALA A 179 20.08 -12.87 -14.62
CA ALA A 179 19.66 -14.00 -15.46
C ALA A 179 19.86 -13.76 -16.97
N LYS A 180 19.73 -12.50 -17.44
CA LYS A 180 20.01 -12.13 -18.84
C LYS A 180 21.51 -12.02 -19.14
N GLY A 181 22.32 -11.64 -18.16
CA GLY A 181 23.78 -11.52 -18.30
C GLY A 181 24.49 -12.88 -18.36
N GLU A 182 23.92 -13.93 -17.77
CA GLU A 182 24.46 -15.30 -17.81
C GLU A 182 24.15 -16.05 -19.11
N GLN A 183 23.30 -15.52 -19.98
CA GLN A 183 22.87 -16.14 -21.24
C GLN A 183 23.67 -15.65 -22.46
N HIS A 184 24.65 -14.76 -22.29
CA HIS A 184 25.56 -14.26 -23.32
C HIS A 184 27.02 -14.58 -22.97
#